data_AF-A0A2V6G0H1-F1
#
_entry.id   AF-A0A2V6G0H1-F1
#
_cell.length_a   1.000
_cell.length_b   1.000
_cell.length_c   1.000
_cell.angle_alpha   90.00
_cell.angle_beta   90.00
_cell.angle_gamma   90.00
#
_symmetry.space_group_name_H-M   'P 1'
#
loop_
_entity.id
_entity.type
_entity.pdbx_description
1 polymer ?
#
loop_
_entity_poly.entity_id
_entity_poly.type
_entity_poly.pdbx_seq_one_letter_code
_entity_poly.pdbx_strand_id
1 'polypeptide(L)'
;MIALWKFAGALFCTAAAAMLTVAYREAIDAACRGEEAALVNLLVFTEQTDGEAMLDHANVLRALRDHLGADRFDNVSQSLGIGRQKNIDALIRTAEKLHEATLGLRR
;
A
#
# COMPACT_ATOMS: atom_id res chain seq x y z
N MET A 1 -24.92 -4.44 -12.10
CA MET A 1 -23.53 -4.86 -12.37
C MET A 1 -22.71 -4.51 -11.14
N ILE A 2 -22.45 -5.49 -10.28
CA ILE A 2 -21.77 -5.28 -9.00
C ILE A 2 -20.28 -5.09 -9.28
N ALA A 3 -19.71 -4.01 -8.75
CA ALA A 3 -18.36 -3.55 -9.02
C ALA A 3 -17.30 -4.61 -8.68
N LEU A 4 -16.85 -5.34 -9.70
CA LEU A 4 -15.72 -6.28 -9.66
C LEU A 4 -14.41 -5.64 -9.17
N TRP A 5 -14.32 -4.31 -9.17
CA TRP A 5 -13.13 -3.54 -8.81
C TRP A 5 -12.95 -3.44 -7.29
N LYS A 6 -14.04 -3.43 -6.51
CA LYS A 6 -13.96 -3.48 -5.03
C LYS A 6 -13.42 -4.82 -4.52
N PHE A 7 -13.64 -5.89 -5.26
CA PHE A 7 -13.13 -7.22 -4.92
C PHE A 7 -11.67 -7.43 -5.31
N ALA A 8 -11.18 -6.68 -6.31
CA ALA A 8 -9.76 -6.70 -6.67
C ALA A 8 -8.89 -6.14 -5.53
N GLY A 9 -9.29 -5.01 -4.91
CA GLY A 9 -8.55 -4.44 -3.77
C GLY A 9 -8.41 -5.42 -2.59
N ALA A 10 -9.49 -6.12 -2.23
CA ALA A 10 -9.48 -7.12 -1.16
C ALA A 10 -8.65 -8.36 -1.50
N LEU A 11 -8.73 -8.88 -2.74
CA LEU A 11 -7.88 -9.99 -3.19
C LEU A 11 -6.39 -9.60 -3.20
N PHE A 12 -6.07 -8.35 -3.53
CA PHE A 12 -4.70 -7.85 -3.51
C PHE A 12 -4.17 -7.64 -2.08
N CYS A 13 -4.99 -7.20 -1.10
CA CYS A 13 -4.60 -7.20 0.32
C CYS A 13 -4.09 -8.58 0.76
N THR A 14 -4.79 -9.66 0.35
CA THR A 14 -4.39 -11.03 0.70
C THR A 14 -3.19 -11.58 -0.08
N ALA A 15 -3.01 -11.18 -1.35
CA ALA A 15 -1.92 -11.69 -2.19
C ALA A 15 -0.58 -11.04 -1.87
N ALA A 16 -0.55 -9.73 -1.59
CA ALA A 16 0.68 -9.02 -1.25
C ALA A 16 1.22 -9.41 0.14
N ALA A 17 0.36 -9.91 1.02
CA ALA A 17 0.72 -10.47 2.31
C ALA A 17 1.57 -11.76 2.18
N ALA A 18 1.45 -12.52 1.09
CA ALA A 18 1.96 -13.89 0.98
C ALA A 18 3.50 -14.03 1.07
N MET A 19 4.28 -12.97 0.86
CA MET A 19 5.76 -13.01 0.91
C MET A 19 6.36 -12.43 2.21
N LEU A 20 5.54 -11.99 3.15
CA LEU A 20 5.99 -11.21 4.31
C LEU A 20 5.62 -11.90 5.64
N THR A 21 6.32 -11.51 6.71
CA THR A 21 6.19 -12.11 8.05
C THR A 21 4.75 -12.08 8.58
N VAL A 22 4.39 -12.99 9.49
CA VAL A 22 3.02 -13.07 10.06
C VAL A 22 2.54 -11.72 10.60
N ALA A 23 3.40 -11.00 11.33
CA ALA A 23 3.10 -9.67 11.87
C ALA A 23 2.80 -8.62 10.78
N TYR A 24 3.47 -8.71 9.63
CA TYR A 24 3.23 -7.81 8.51
C TYR A 24 1.87 -8.10 7.85
N ARG A 25 1.49 -9.37 7.71
CA ARG A 25 0.16 -9.75 7.20
C ARG A 25 -0.96 -9.26 8.10
N GLU A 26 -0.81 -9.45 9.40
CA GLU A 26 -1.79 -8.99 10.39
C GLU A 26 -1.95 -7.46 10.35
N ALA A 27 -0.85 -6.73 10.17
CA ALA A 27 -0.88 -5.28 9.98
C ALA A 27 -1.63 -4.87 8.70
N ILE A 28 -1.43 -5.58 7.58
CA ILE A 28 -2.20 -5.36 6.35
C ILE A 28 -3.69 -5.59 6.59
N ASP A 29 -4.06 -6.73 7.16
CA ASP A 29 -5.47 -7.08 7.38
C ASP A 29 -6.16 -6.08 8.32
N ALA A 30 -5.48 -5.65 9.37
CA ALA A 30 -5.96 -4.60 10.27
C ALA A 30 -6.12 -3.25 9.53
N ALA A 31 -5.14 -2.87 8.70
CA ALA A 31 -5.25 -1.67 7.89
C ALA A 31 -6.40 -1.76 6.86
N CYS A 32 -6.63 -2.92 6.22
CA CYS A 32 -7.74 -3.11 5.28
C CYS A 32 -9.12 -3.07 5.99
N ARG A 33 -9.20 -3.37 7.30
CA ARG A 33 -10.40 -3.11 8.13
C ARG A 33 -10.56 -1.65 8.56
N GLY A 34 -9.58 -0.80 8.23
CA GLY A 34 -9.58 0.60 8.58
C GLY A 34 -9.03 0.89 9.96
N GLU A 35 -8.20 0.02 10.52
CA GLU A 35 -7.50 0.32 11.78
C GLU A 35 -6.35 1.29 11.50
N GLU A 36 -6.46 2.52 12.00
CA GLU A 36 -5.52 3.60 11.70
C GLU A 36 -4.12 3.32 12.24
N ALA A 37 -4.00 2.74 13.44
CA ALA A 37 -2.71 2.37 14.02
C ALA A 37 -1.96 1.34 13.17
N ALA A 38 -2.68 0.42 12.52
CA ALA A 38 -2.09 -0.55 11.61
C ALA A 38 -1.58 0.11 10.33
N LEU A 39 -2.36 1.07 9.78
CA LEU A 39 -1.91 1.88 8.64
C LEU A 39 -0.66 2.70 9.00
N VAL A 40 -0.63 3.35 10.16
CA VAL A 40 0.55 4.06 10.66
C VAL A 40 1.76 3.13 10.74
N ASN A 41 1.60 1.94 11.33
CA ASN A 41 2.70 0.98 11.46
C ASN A 41 3.27 0.56 10.10
N LEU A 42 2.41 0.35 9.09
CA LEU A 42 2.84 0.05 7.73
C LEU A 42 3.59 1.24 7.11
N LEU A 43 3.10 2.46 7.28
CA LEU A 43 3.73 3.68 6.77
C LEU A 43 5.07 4.00 7.44
N VAL A 44 5.27 3.60 8.70
CA VAL A 44 6.56 3.74 9.40
C VAL A 44 7.58 2.70 8.88
N PHE A 45 7.10 1.55 8.42
CA PHE A 45 7.94 0.44 7.94
C PHE A 45 8.70 0.75 6.63
N THR A 46 8.28 1.78 5.88
CA THR A 46 8.93 2.23 4.63
C THR A 46 10.40 2.63 4.79
N GLU A 47 10.84 2.95 6.00
CA GLU A 47 12.23 3.35 6.28
C GLU A 47 13.16 2.16 6.55
N GLN A 48 12.62 0.97 6.78
CA GLN A 48 13.39 -0.22 7.16
C GLN A 48 13.47 -1.28 6.04
N THR A 49 12.80 -1.05 4.93
CA THR A 49 12.73 -1.98 3.80
C THR A 49 13.81 -1.67 2.77
N ASP A 50 14.64 -2.66 2.47
CA ASP A 50 15.73 -2.59 1.49
C ASP A 50 15.26 -2.99 0.09
N GLY A 51 15.87 -2.37 -0.94
CA GLY A 51 15.82 -2.79 -2.34
C GLY A 51 14.45 -3.29 -2.86
N GLU A 52 14.38 -4.58 -3.16
CA GLU A 52 13.25 -5.26 -3.82
C GLU A 52 11.98 -5.30 -2.93
N ALA A 53 12.14 -5.45 -1.62
CA ALA A 53 11.03 -5.43 -0.66
C ALA A 53 10.34 -4.06 -0.57
N MET A 54 11.05 -2.99 -0.93
CA MET A 54 10.52 -1.63 -0.97
C MET A 54 9.44 -1.47 -2.05
N LEU A 55 9.58 -2.14 -3.20
CA LEU A 55 8.60 -2.09 -4.29
C LEU A 55 7.34 -2.89 -3.95
N ASP A 56 7.48 -4.07 -3.35
CA ASP A 56 6.34 -4.85 -2.87
C ASP A 56 5.58 -4.09 -1.78
N HIS A 57 6.30 -3.45 -0.86
CA HIS A 57 5.71 -2.59 0.14
C HIS A 57 4.98 -1.39 -0.48
N ALA A 58 5.58 -0.73 -1.48
CA ALA A 58 4.93 0.37 -2.19
C ALA A 58 3.64 -0.07 -2.92
N ASN A 59 3.61 -1.29 -3.48
CA ASN A 59 2.41 -1.87 -4.07
C ASN A 59 1.31 -2.12 -3.02
N VAL A 60 1.68 -2.59 -1.82
CA VAL A 60 0.75 -2.74 -0.69
C VAL A 60 0.15 -1.38 -0.30
N LEU A 61 0.99 -0.36 -0.14
CA LEU A 61 0.53 0.99 0.20
C LEU A 61 -0.40 1.58 -0.85
N ARG A 62 -0.10 1.38 -2.13
CA ARG A 62 -0.99 1.78 -3.23
C ARG A 62 -2.35 1.08 -3.13
N ALA A 63 -2.37 -0.23 -2.93
CA ALA A 63 -3.61 -0.99 -2.80
C ALA A 63 -4.43 -0.57 -1.56
N LEU A 64 -3.77 -0.26 -0.45
CA LEU A 64 -4.41 0.26 0.75
C LEU A 64 -5.00 1.65 0.52
N ARG A 65 -4.29 2.53 -0.19
CA ARG A 65 -4.79 3.86 -0.57
C ARG A 65 -6.02 3.77 -1.47
N ASP A 66 -6.01 2.86 -2.44
CA ASP A 66 -7.15 2.60 -3.33
C ASP A 66 -8.37 2.03 -2.55
N HIS A 67 -8.11 1.16 -1.56
CA HIS A 67 -9.15 0.51 -0.75
C HIS A 67 -9.77 1.42 0.30
N LEU A 68 -8.94 2.17 1.04
CA LEU A 68 -9.38 3.06 2.12
C LEU A 68 -9.88 4.42 1.63
N GLY A 69 -9.53 4.78 0.40
CA GLY A 69 -9.72 6.10 -0.17
C GLY A 69 -8.52 7.02 0.08
N ALA A 70 -8.17 7.79 -0.95
CA ALA A 70 -7.01 8.68 -0.94
C ALA A 70 -7.06 9.67 0.23
N ASP A 71 -8.20 10.32 0.48
CA ASP A 71 -8.33 11.32 1.55
C ASP A 71 -7.96 10.75 2.93
N ARG A 72 -8.42 9.54 3.23
CA ARG A 72 -8.16 8.90 4.51
C ARG A 72 -6.68 8.51 4.63
N PHE A 73 -6.15 7.90 3.58
CA PHE A 73 -4.76 7.47 3.56
C PHE A 73 -3.80 8.67 3.67
N ASP A 74 -4.06 9.73 2.90
CA ASP A 74 -3.24 10.93 2.82
C ASP A 74 -3.28 11.70 4.16
N ASN A 75 -4.43 11.76 4.85
CA ASN A 75 -4.53 12.33 6.20
C ASN A 75 -3.65 11.60 7.21
N VAL A 76 -3.67 10.26 7.22
CA VAL A 76 -2.82 9.46 8.10
C VAL A 76 -1.36 9.64 7.73
N SER A 77 -1.01 9.67 6.45
CA SER A 77 0.36 9.93 6.01
C SER A 77 0.86 11.33 6.40
N GLN A 78 0.01 12.36 6.36
CA GLN A 78 0.35 13.72 6.77
C GLN A 78 0.66 13.81 8.27
N SER A 79 -0.05 13.04 9.10
CA SER A 79 0.18 12.98 10.55
C SER A 79 1.61 12.55 10.93
N LEU A 80 2.30 11.86 10.02
CA LEU A 80 3.68 11.38 10.20
C LEU A 80 4.74 12.44 9.86
N GLY A 81 4.31 13.60 9.38
CA GLY A 81 5.17 14.72 9.01
C GLY A 81 5.50 14.79 7.51
N ILE A 82 5.75 16.02 7.05
CA ILE A 82 5.91 16.37 5.62
C ILE A 82 7.04 15.59 4.94
N GLY A 83 8.14 15.34 5.65
CA GLY A 83 9.28 14.60 5.10
C GLY A 83 8.90 13.15 4.77
N ARG A 84 8.23 12.47 5.72
CA ARG A 84 7.83 11.08 5.55
C ARG A 84 6.71 10.94 4.53
N GLN A 85 5.73 11.85 4.54
CA GLN A 85 4.68 11.91 3.51
C GLN A 85 5.28 11.95 2.10
N LYS A 86 6.25 12.84 1.85
CA LYS A 86 6.90 12.93 0.53
C LYS A 86 7.56 11.63 0.09
N ASN A 87 8.18 10.91 1.02
CA ASN A 87 8.80 9.61 0.74
C ASN A 87 7.76 8.55 0.40
N ILE A 88 6.70 8.45 1.20
CA ILE A 88 5.56 7.55 0.95
C ILE A 88 4.93 7.84 -0.43
N ASP A 89 4.66 9.11 -0.72
CA ASP A 89 4.09 9.51 -2.01
C ASP A 89 5.02 9.18 -3.19
N ALA A 90 6.33 9.34 -3.01
CA ALA A 90 7.31 9.00 -4.04
C ALA A 90 7.37 7.49 -4.30
N LEU A 91 7.23 6.67 -3.26
CA LEU A 91 7.17 5.22 -3.37
C LEU A 91 5.91 4.77 -4.11
N ILE A 92 4.75 5.27 -3.70
CA ILE A 92 3.46 4.95 -4.34
C ILE A 92 3.51 5.33 -5.82
N ARG A 93 3.99 6.54 -6.16
CA ARG A 93 4.15 6.97 -7.57
C ARG A 93 5.08 6.07 -8.37
N THR A 94 6.15 5.57 -7.75
CA THR A 94 7.09 4.65 -8.40
C THR A 94 6.41 3.31 -8.70
N ALA A 95 5.67 2.78 -7.73
CA ALA A 95 4.88 1.56 -7.90
C ALA A 95 3.80 1.73 -8.99
N GLU A 96 3.09 2.87 -9.03
CA GLU A 96 2.12 3.20 -10.07
C GLU A 96 2.76 3.16 -11.47
N LYS A 97 3.88 3.86 -11.68
CA LYS A 97 4.57 3.89 -12.97
C LYS A 97 5.05 2.50 -13.42
N LEU A 98 5.59 1.70 -12.50
CA LEU A 98 6.02 0.34 -12.82
C LEU A 98 4.83 -0.56 -13.15
N HIS A 99 3.72 -0.41 -12.42
CA HIS A 99 2.49 -1.14 -12.70
C HIS A 99 1.95 -0.80 -14.10
N GLU A 100 1.89 0.49 -14.46
CA GLU A 100 1.49 0.94 -15.80
C GLU A 100 2.41 0.40 -16.89
N ALA A 101 3.74 0.48 -16.71
CA ALA A 101 4.71 -0.05 -17.66
C ALA A 101 4.54 -1.57 -17.87
N THR A 102 4.30 -2.32 -16.79
CA THR A 102 4.07 -3.76 -16.85
C THR A 102 2.79 -4.12 -17.60
N LEU A 103 1.73 -3.32 -17.43
CA LEU A 103 0.48 -3.50 -18.18
C LEU A 103 0.65 -3.16 -19.67
N GLY A 104 1.46 -2.15 -20.00
CA GLY A 104 1.79 -1.79 -21.38
C GLY A 104 2.61 -2.85 -22.12
N LEU A 105 3.48 -3.57 -21.40
CA LEU A 105 4.29 -4.68 -21.95
C LEU A 105 3.50 -5.97 -22.19
N ARG A 106 2.28 -6.09 -21.66
CA ARG A 106 1.40 -7.25 -21.84
C ARG A 106 0.37 -7.09 -22.96
N ARG A 107 0.42 -5.98 -23.71
CA ARG A 107 -0.38 -5.75 -24.94
C ARG A 107 0.46 -6.02 -26.18
#